data_AF-A0A1G5XSD0-F1
#
_entry.id   AF-A0A1G5XSD0-F1
#
_cell.length_a   1.000
_cell.length_b   1.000
_cell.length_c   1.000
_cell.angle_alpha   90.00
_cell.angle_beta   90.00
_cell.angle_gamma   90.00
#
_symmetry.space_group_name_H-M   'P 1'
#
loop_
_entity.id
_entity.type
_entity.pdbx_description
1 polymer ?
#
loop_
_entity_poly.entity_id
_entity_poly.type
_entity_poly.pdbx_seq_one_letter_code
_entity_poly.pdbx_strand_id
1 'polypeptide(L)'
;MDVCKTIKNIRASCDIYAEPNLVATIIDDNCFMGANNIDEIEGYGIAKNDTYEKKFMKILKEENIFISFGMLAFIPMINECDIYSVNDETIELTQEEFDENADEKEVFFGIMIEKNSDNYIIGTIDLCNCKVESRFRPIENKNSGLYKKLEEIIDERIIS
;
A
#
# COMPACT_ATOMS: atom_id res chain seq x y z
N MET A 1 -7.95 -0.84 -12.88
CA MET A 1 -6.50 -0.53 -12.99
C MET A 1 -5.76 -1.69 -13.66
N ASP A 2 -4.68 -1.48 -14.43
CA ASP A 2 -3.81 -2.60 -14.84
C ASP A 2 -2.90 -3.02 -13.67
N VAL A 3 -3.47 -3.83 -12.77
CA VAL A 3 -2.83 -4.24 -11.51
C VAL A 3 -1.45 -4.86 -11.74
N CYS A 4 -1.31 -5.68 -12.78
CA CYS A 4 -0.05 -6.37 -13.09
C CYS A 4 1.04 -5.39 -13.54
N LYS A 5 0.69 -4.40 -14.36
CA LYS A 5 1.64 -3.35 -14.77
C LYS A 5 1.98 -2.45 -13.59
N THR A 6 0.99 -2.04 -12.80
CA THR A 6 1.18 -1.20 -11.61
C THR A 6 2.16 -1.82 -10.61
N ILE A 7 1.94 -3.07 -10.19
CA ILE A 7 2.84 -3.71 -9.22
C ILE A 7 4.27 -3.90 -9.79
N LYS A 8 4.39 -4.17 -11.08
CA LYS A 8 5.68 -4.26 -11.76
C LYS A 8 6.42 -2.93 -11.75
N ASN A 9 5.72 -1.83 -12.00
CA ASN A 9 6.28 -0.48 -11.98
C ASN A 9 6.74 -0.09 -10.58
N ILE A 10 5.90 -0.30 -9.56
CA ILE A 10 6.22 0.01 -8.16
C ILE A 10 7.50 -0.73 -7.73
N ARG A 11 7.60 -2.03 -8.01
CA ARG A 11 8.79 -2.82 -7.67
C ARG A 11 10.04 -2.38 -8.43
N ALA A 12 9.89 -1.88 -9.66
CA ALA A 12 11.01 -1.37 -10.44
C ALA A 12 11.51 0.00 -9.94
N SER A 13 10.66 0.76 -9.22
CA SER A 13 11.02 2.02 -8.57
C SER A 13 11.56 1.87 -7.15
N CYS A 14 11.47 0.68 -6.54
CA CYS A 14 12.10 0.41 -5.25
C CYS A 14 13.62 0.54 -5.34
N ASP A 15 14.23 1.22 -4.38
CA ASP A 15 15.67 1.35 -4.25
C ASP A 15 16.21 0.53 -3.06
N ILE A 16 17.43 0.82 -2.59
CA ILE A 16 18.09 0.05 -1.52
C ILE A 16 17.37 0.15 -0.17
N TYR A 17 16.41 1.08 -0.01
CA TYR A 17 15.70 1.32 1.25
C TYR A 17 14.30 0.71 1.28
N ALA A 18 13.72 0.38 0.12
CA ALA A 18 12.43 -0.30 0.02
C ALA A 18 12.63 -1.74 -0.48
N GLU A 19 12.35 -2.74 0.36
CA GLU A 19 12.42 -4.13 -0.07
C GLU A 19 11.25 -4.44 -1.02
N PRO A 20 11.49 -4.69 -2.32
CA PRO A 20 10.41 -4.86 -3.31
C PRO A 20 9.53 -6.09 -3.07
N ASN A 21 9.89 -6.95 -2.11
CA ASN A 21 9.13 -8.14 -1.73
C ASN A 21 8.14 -7.87 -0.60
N LEU A 22 8.33 -6.79 0.17
CA LEU A 22 7.49 -6.38 1.30
C LEU A 22 6.47 -5.29 0.94
N VAL A 23 6.46 -4.84 -0.31
CA VAL A 23 5.58 -3.80 -0.85
C VAL A 23 4.08 -4.13 -0.72
N ALA A 24 3.74 -5.43 -0.65
CA ALA A 24 2.37 -5.90 -0.70
C ALA A 24 2.04 -6.84 0.46
N THR A 25 0.87 -6.60 1.05
CA THR A 25 0.39 -7.32 2.23
C THR A 25 -1.02 -7.83 2.02
N ILE A 26 -1.25 -9.10 2.34
CA ILE A 26 -2.61 -9.67 2.34
C ILE A 26 -3.45 -8.96 3.39
N ILE A 27 -4.68 -8.63 3.03
CA ILE A 27 -5.71 -8.15 3.94
C ILE A 27 -6.86 -9.16 3.95
N ASP A 28 -7.14 -9.73 5.12
CA ASP A 28 -8.22 -10.69 5.27
C ASP A 28 -9.61 -10.03 5.14
N ASP A 29 -10.66 -10.84 5.09
CA ASP A 29 -12.04 -10.36 4.95
C ASP A 29 -12.54 -9.51 6.15
N ASN A 30 -11.84 -9.55 7.29
CA ASN A 30 -12.11 -8.72 8.46
C ASN A 30 -11.25 -7.42 8.47
N CYS A 31 -10.51 -7.19 7.39
CA CYS A 31 -9.56 -6.11 7.16
C CYS A 31 -8.26 -6.21 7.96
N PHE A 32 -7.93 -7.36 8.56
CA PHE A 32 -6.69 -7.53 9.30
C PHE A 32 -5.52 -7.88 8.39
N MET A 33 -4.33 -7.47 8.82
CA MET A 33 -3.08 -7.73 8.13
C MET A 33 -2.72 -9.22 8.19
N GLY A 34 -2.48 -9.80 7.02
CA GLY A 34 -1.95 -11.14 6.83
C GLY A 34 -0.46 -11.14 6.49
N ALA A 35 -0.05 -12.09 5.65
CA ALA A 35 1.33 -12.21 5.19
C ALA A 35 1.71 -11.02 4.27
N ASN A 36 2.92 -10.49 4.46
CA ASN A 36 3.49 -9.38 3.70
C ASN A 36 4.67 -9.76 2.81
N ASN A 37 4.98 -11.06 2.69
CA ASN A 37 6.03 -11.54 1.79
C ASN A 37 5.42 -12.45 0.72
N ILE A 38 4.95 -11.84 -0.37
CA ILE A 38 4.31 -12.54 -1.49
C ILE A 38 5.19 -13.66 -2.08
N ASP A 39 6.50 -13.50 -2.04
CA ASP A 39 7.42 -14.47 -2.64
C ASP A 39 7.52 -15.79 -1.87
N GLU A 40 7.24 -15.76 -0.56
CA GLU A 40 7.29 -16.90 0.36
C GLU A 40 5.93 -17.57 0.57
N ILE A 41 4.85 -17.00 0.05
CA ILE A 41 3.50 -17.57 0.20
C ILE A 41 3.36 -18.83 -0.65
N GLU A 42 2.94 -19.91 0.00
CA GLU A 42 2.54 -21.17 -0.64
C GLU A 42 1.01 -21.24 -0.79
N GLY A 43 0.52 -22.08 -1.70
CA GLY A 43 -0.93 -22.18 -2.01
C GLY A 43 -1.34 -21.36 -3.23
N TYR A 44 -2.64 -21.03 -3.36
CA TYR A 44 -3.20 -20.20 -4.45
C TYR A 44 -2.88 -20.67 -5.88
N GLY A 45 -2.53 -21.96 -6.04
CA GLY A 45 -2.05 -22.52 -7.29
C GLY A 45 -0.69 -21.97 -7.76
N ILE A 46 0.11 -21.37 -6.88
CA ILE A 46 1.45 -20.82 -7.17
C ILE A 46 2.40 -21.96 -7.58
N ALA A 47 3.14 -21.75 -8.67
CA ALA A 47 4.20 -22.64 -9.12
C ALA A 47 5.58 -22.10 -8.72
N LYS A 48 6.54 -23.00 -8.52
CA LYS A 48 7.92 -22.66 -8.08
C LYS A 48 8.63 -21.63 -8.96
N ASN A 49 8.30 -21.57 -10.24
CA ASN A 49 8.92 -20.68 -11.23
C ASN A 49 8.01 -19.51 -11.64
N ASP A 50 6.91 -19.27 -10.93
CA ASP A 50 6.09 -18.08 -11.17
C ASP A 50 6.88 -16.83 -10.81
N THR A 51 6.79 -15.80 -11.67
CA THR A 51 7.29 -14.46 -11.34
C THR A 51 6.46 -13.87 -10.21
N TYR A 52 7.01 -12.86 -9.53
CA TYR A 52 6.30 -12.16 -8.47
C TYR A 52 4.93 -11.67 -8.93
N GLU A 53 4.83 -11.04 -10.11
CA GLU A 53 3.56 -10.51 -10.63
C GLU A 53 2.54 -11.63 -10.83
N LYS A 54 3.01 -12.81 -11.28
CA LYS A 54 2.15 -13.97 -11.46
C LYS A 54 1.71 -14.57 -10.13
N LYS A 55 2.57 -14.57 -9.09
CA LYS A 55 2.20 -14.94 -7.72
C LYS A 55 1.16 -13.96 -7.16
N PHE A 56 1.43 -12.66 -7.26
CA PHE A 56 0.54 -11.57 -6.86
C PHE A 56 -0.85 -11.72 -7.48
N MET A 57 -0.93 -11.88 -8.81
CA MET A 57 -2.20 -12.03 -9.52
C MET A 57 -2.95 -13.32 -9.19
N LYS A 58 -2.27 -14.36 -8.66
CA LYS A 58 -2.93 -15.58 -8.17
C LYS A 58 -3.53 -15.36 -6.79
N ILE A 59 -2.78 -14.74 -5.88
CA ILE A 59 -3.24 -14.40 -4.53
C ILE A 59 -4.41 -13.43 -4.61
N LEU A 60 -4.33 -12.40 -5.45
CA LEU A 60 -5.38 -11.40 -5.62
C LEU A 60 -6.72 -12.01 -6.07
N LYS A 61 -6.77 -13.20 -6.67
CA LYS A 61 -8.04 -13.86 -7.01
C LYS A 61 -8.83 -14.29 -5.78
N GLU A 62 -8.16 -14.48 -4.67
CA GLU A 62 -8.72 -15.09 -3.46
C GLU A 62 -8.62 -14.14 -2.24
N GLU A 63 -7.66 -13.23 -2.22
CA GLU A 63 -7.36 -12.34 -1.09
C GLU A 63 -7.33 -10.86 -1.50
N ASN A 64 -7.70 -9.97 -0.58
CA ASN A 64 -7.47 -8.55 -0.77
C ASN A 64 -5.98 -8.27 -0.54
N ILE A 65 -5.42 -7.28 -1.24
CA ILE A 65 -4.00 -6.94 -1.10
C ILE A 65 -3.87 -5.44 -0.88
N PHE A 66 -3.23 -5.07 0.22
CA PHE A 66 -2.79 -3.71 0.48
C PHE A 66 -1.38 -3.49 -0.07
N ILE A 67 -1.21 -2.40 -0.81
CA ILE A 67 0.08 -1.94 -1.30
C ILE A 67 0.39 -0.65 -0.56
N SER A 68 1.46 -0.68 0.25
CA SER A 68 1.91 0.49 1.00
C SER A 68 2.68 1.44 0.10
N PHE A 69 2.42 2.74 0.20
CA PHE A 69 3.17 3.76 -0.53
C PHE A 69 4.05 4.60 0.40
N GLY A 70 3.66 4.78 1.66
CA GLY A 70 4.45 5.51 2.65
C GLY A 70 3.65 5.83 3.90
N MET A 71 4.15 6.72 4.74
CA MET A 71 3.43 7.18 5.93
C MET A 71 2.53 8.38 5.62
N LEU A 72 1.40 8.53 6.33
CA LEU A 72 0.49 9.65 6.08
C LEU A 72 1.01 10.97 6.69
N ALA A 73 1.64 10.89 7.87
CA ALA A 73 2.21 12.04 8.58
C ALA A 73 3.47 12.61 7.91
N PHE A 74 4.15 11.79 7.11
CA PHE A 74 5.30 12.12 6.27
C PHE A 74 5.15 11.24 5.03
N ILE A 75 4.83 11.80 3.86
CA ILE A 75 4.58 11.02 2.64
C ILE A 75 5.90 10.90 1.84
N PRO A 76 6.78 9.91 2.06
CA PRO A 76 7.63 9.43 0.98
C PRO A 76 6.75 8.55 0.10
N MET A 77 6.76 8.77 -1.21
CA MET A 77 5.96 7.97 -2.13
C MET A 77 6.44 6.51 -2.26
N ILE A 78 7.64 6.20 -1.76
CA ILE A 78 8.20 4.86 -1.55
C ILE A 78 9.25 4.96 -0.42
N ASN A 79 8.89 4.70 0.83
CA ASN A 79 9.83 4.12 1.83
C ASN A 79 9.09 3.73 3.12
N GLU A 80 9.51 2.62 3.72
CA GLU A 80 8.90 2.05 4.93
C GLU A 80 9.64 2.44 6.22
N CYS A 81 10.88 2.94 6.19
CA CYS A 81 11.62 3.31 7.41
C CYS A 81 12.93 4.03 7.06
N ASP A 82 12.91 5.30 6.64
CA ASP A 82 13.99 6.29 6.93
C ASP A 82 13.78 7.64 6.20
N ILE A 83 14.00 8.72 6.94
CA ILE A 83 13.62 10.12 6.67
C ILE A 83 14.52 10.85 5.63
N TYR A 84 15.27 10.15 4.77
CA TYR A 84 16.21 10.83 3.86
C TYR A 84 16.35 10.18 2.47
N SER A 85 15.40 10.41 1.57
CA SER A 85 15.65 10.37 0.12
C SER A 85 15.52 11.78 -0.48
N VAL A 86 16.44 12.10 -1.40
CA VAL A 86 16.63 13.47 -1.92
C VAL A 86 15.64 13.83 -3.04
N ASN A 87 14.72 12.91 -3.38
CA ASN A 87 13.61 13.12 -4.31
C ASN A 87 12.24 12.90 -3.63
N ASP A 88 12.20 12.92 -2.28
CA ASP A 88 10.97 12.74 -1.52
C ASP A 88 10.04 13.95 -1.71
N GLU A 89 8.87 13.71 -2.30
CA GLU A 89 7.80 14.70 -2.32
C GLU A 89 6.96 14.58 -1.06
N THR A 90 7.36 15.32 -0.04
CA THR A 90 6.56 15.45 1.18
C THR A 90 5.28 16.20 0.86
N ILE A 91 4.13 15.53 0.92
CA ILE A 91 2.86 16.24 1.04
C ILE A 91 2.77 16.73 2.49
N GLU A 92 2.92 18.04 2.68
CA GLU A 92 2.63 18.66 3.97
C GLU A 92 1.10 18.66 4.19
N LEU A 93 0.65 17.95 5.22
CA LEU A 93 -0.73 18.06 5.70
C LEU A 93 -0.91 19.40 6.40
N THR A 94 -2.07 20.03 6.20
CA THR A 94 -2.51 21.08 7.11
C THR A 94 -2.76 20.49 8.51
N GLN A 95 -2.72 21.32 9.56
CA GLN A 95 -3.01 20.86 10.92
C GLN A 95 -4.42 20.24 11.03
N GLU A 96 -5.41 20.77 10.30
CA GLU A 96 -6.77 20.22 10.26
C GLU A 96 -6.80 18.84 9.59
N GLU A 97 -6.12 18.68 8.44
CA GLU A 97 -5.99 17.37 7.77
C GLU A 97 -5.24 16.36 8.66
N PHE A 98 -4.23 16.81 9.42
CA PHE A 98 -3.50 16.00 10.38
C PHE A 98 -4.42 15.58 11.54
N ASP A 99 -5.10 16.52 12.21
CA ASP A 99 -5.96 16.21 13.36
C ASP A 99 -7.15 15.28 13.00
N GLU A 100 -7.63 15.34 11.75
CA GLU A 100 -8.71 14.49 11.26
C GLU A 100 -8.25 13.09 10.80
N ASN A 101 -7.07 12.98 10.19
CA ASN A 101 -6.65 11.78 9.45
C ASN A 101 -5.38 11.13 10.00
N ALA A 102 -4.51 11.89 10.64
CA ALA A 102 -3.38 11.35 11.36
C ALA A 102 -3.83 10.98 12.78
N ASP A 103 -3.88 9.68 13.04
CA ASP A 103 -3.76 9.19 14.41
C ASP A 103 -2.39 9.68 14.95
N GLU A 104 -2.20 9.83 16.26
CA GLU A 104 -0.89 10.19 16.86
C GLU A 104 0.22 9.16 16.55
N LYS A 105 -0.12 8.11 15.80
CA LYS A 105 0.70 6.99 15.37
C LYS A 105 1.08 7.13 13.90
N GLU A 106 2.26 6.62 13.58
CA GLU A 106 2.82 6.51 12.23
C GLU A 106 2.00 5.54 11.36
N VAL A 107 0.88 6.00 10.80
CA VAL A 107 0.02 5.17 9.96
C VAL A 107 0.50 5.19 8.51
N PHE A 108 0.64 4.02 7.91
CA PHE A 108 0.96 3.86 6.50
C PHE A 108 -0.27 4.12 5.64
N PHE A 109 -0.11 4.80 4.52
CA PHE A 109 -1.12 4.99 3.50
C PHE A 109 -0.76 4.19 2.25
N GLY A 110 -1.79 3.84 1.50
CA GLY A 110 -1.66 3.06 0.29
C GLY A 110 -3.00 2.76 -0.32
N ILE A 111 -3.03 1.72 -1.16
CA ILE A 111 -4.26 1.23 -1.77
C ILE A 111 -4.51 -0.23 -1.39
N MET A 112 -5.76 -0.56 -1.08
CA MET A 112 -6.22 -1.93 -1.03
C MET A 112 -6.87 -2.29 -2.36
N ILE A 113 -6.36 -3.30 -3.04
CA ILE A 113 -6.99 -3.90 -4.22
C ILE A 113 -7.89 -5.03 -3.73
N GLU A 114 -9.17 -4.95 -4.08
CA GLU A 114 -10.14 -5.96 -3.68
C GLU A 114 -9.87 -7.27 -4.40
N LYS A 115 -10.11 -8.39 -3.70
CA LYS A 115 -9.96 -9.71 -4.30
C LYS A 115 -10.84 -9.85 -5.54
N ASN A 116 -10.29 -10.49 -6.56
CA ASN A 116 -10.94 -10.71 -7.85
C ASN A 116 -11.45 -9.41 -8.51
N SER A 117 -10.75 -8.30 -8.28
CA SER A 117 -11.10 -6.96 -8.75
C SER A 117 -9.88 -6.23 -9.30
N ASP A 118 -10.13 -5.20 -10.10
CA ASP A 118 -9.15 -4.20 -10.51
C ASP A 118 -9.47 -2.80 -9.92
N ASN A 119 -10.45 -2.74 -9.02
CA ASN A 119 -10.76 -1.58 -8.19
C ASN A 119 -9.81 -1.52 -7.00
N TYR A 120 -9.59 -0.30 -6.52
CA TYR A 120 -8.82 -0.08 -5.31
C TYR A 120 -9.51 0.92 -4.39
N ILE A 121 -9.16 0.84 -3.11
CA ILE A 121 -9.63 1.73 -2.05
C ILE A 121 -8.41 2.38 -1.43
N ILE A 122 -8.38 3.71 -1.42
CA ILE A 122 -7.35 4.46 -0.70
C ILE A 122 -7.63 4.35 0.79
N GLY A 123 -6.61 3.98 1.55
CA GLY A 123 -6.74 3.80 2.97
C GLY A 123 -5.41 3.77 3.69
N THR A 124 -5.50 3.40 4.96
CA THR A 124 -4.39 3.41 5.88
C THR A 124 -4.30 2.11 6.67
N ILE A 125 -3.10 1.79 7.15
CA ILE A 125 -2.84 0.66 8.04
C ILE A 125 -1.77 1.04 9.07
N ASP A 126 -1.97 0.64 10.33
CA ASP A 126 -0.99 0.85 11.40
C ASP A 126 0.06 -0.27 11.33
N LEU A 127 1.28 0.01 10.85
CA LEU A 127 2.37 -0.98 10.80
C LEU A 127 3.29 -0.95 12.03
N CYS A 128 3.05 -0.05 13.00
CA CYS A 128 3.93 0.10 14.14
C CYS A 128 3.54 -0.81 15.33
N ASN A 129 4.53 -1.62 15.73
CA ASN A 129 4.63 -2.44 16.95
C ASN A 129 3.84 -3.75 17.02
N CYS A 130 4.49 -4.81 16.51
CA CYS A 130 4.55 -6.12 17.16
C CYS A 130 3.22 -6.88 17.37
N LYS A 131 2.13 -6.54 16.67
CA LYS A 131 0.83 -7.16 16.90
C LYS A 131 0.10 -7.56 15.63
N VAL A 132 -0.45 -8.75 15.73
CA VAL A 132 -1.37 -9.49 14.86
C VAL A 132 -2.72 -8.76 14.64
N GLU A 133 -2.85 -7.48 15.02
CA GLU A 133 -4.13 -6.74 15.08
C GLU A 133 -4.17 -5.49 14.18
N SER A 134 -3.16 -5.26 13.33
CA SER A 134 -3.17 -4.18 12.35
C SER A 134 -4.32 -4.34 11.37
N ARG A 135 -5.09 -3.26 11.16
CA ARG A 135 -6.31 -3.28 10.34
C ARG A 135 -6.29 -2.18 9.29
N PHE A 136 -6.64 -2.54 8.06
CA PHE A 136 -6.90 -1.58 7.00
C PHE A 136 -8.11 -0.70 7.34
N ARG A 137 -7.97 0.61 7.13
CA ARG A 137 -9.02 1.61 7.33
C ARG A 137 -9.13 2.47 6.06
N PRO A 138 -10.26 2.41 5.34
CA PRO A 138 -10.51 3.33 4.23
C PRO A 138 -10.43 4.79 4.69
N ILE A 139 -9.81 5.65 3.91
CA ILE A 139 -9.96 7.09 4.09
C ILE A 139 -11.34 7.46 3.52
N GLU A 140 -12.22 8.01 4.35
CA GLU A 140 -13.57 8.36 3.91
C GLU A 140 -13.51 9.43 2.81
N ASN A 141 -14.24 9.21 1.70
CA ASN A 141 -14.39 10.14 0.58
C ASN A 141 -15.28 11.35 0.96
N LYS A 142 -14.89 12.08 2.00
CA LYS A 142 -15.60 13.26 2.49
C LYS A 142 -15.05 14.53 1.87
N ASN A 143 -14.98 14.63 0.54
CA ASN A 143 -14.52 15.86 -0.15
C ASN A 143 -13.22 16.48 0.44
N SER A 144 -12.39 15.71 1.15
CA SER A 144 -11.23 16.26 1.84
C SER A 144 -10.19 16.60 0.78
N GLY A 145 -9.51 17.74 0.97
CA GLY A 145 -8.40 18.13 0.09
C GLY A 145 -7.36 17.03 0.00
N LEU A 146 -7.13 16.31 1.10
CA LEU A 146 -6.24 15.16 1.19
C LEU A 146 -6.62 14.00 0.25
N TYR A 147 -7.88 13.53 0.26
CA TYR A 147 -8.25 12.38 -0.59
C TYR A 147 -8.00 12.67 -2.07
N LYS A 148 -8.35 13.88 -2.53
CA LYS A 148 -8.12 14.30 -3.91
C LYS A 148 -6.63 14.36 -4.26
N LYS A 149 -5.79 14.91 -3.38
CA LYS A 149 -4.33 14.94 -3.58
C LYS A 149 -3.75 13.53 -3.69
N LEU A 150 -4.18 12.61 -2.83
CA LEU A 150 -3.72 11.21 -2.85
C LEU A 150 -4.19 10.49 -4.12
N GLU A 151 -5.43 10.71 -4.54
CA GLU A 151 -6.00 10.17 -5.77
C GLU A 151 -5.21 10.65 -7.00
N GLU A 152 -4.96 11.95 -7.12
CA GLU A 152 -4.15 12.54 -8.20
C GLU A 152 -2.74 11.92 -8.25
N ILE A 153 -2.08 11.75 -7.11
CA ILE A 153 -0.76 11.14 -7.01
C ILE A 153 -0.76 9.68 -7.44
N ILE A 154 -1.74 8.91 -6.99
CA ILE A 154 -1.89 7.50 -7.35
C ILE A 154 -2.12 7.38 -8.86
N ASP A 155 -3.01 8.18 -9.43
CA ASP A 155 -3.32 8.16 -10.85
C ASP A 155 -2.12 8.55 -11.71
N GLU A 156 -1.41 9.64 -11.36
CA GLU A 156 -0.31 10.16 -12.16
C GLU A 156 0.95 9.30 -12.08
N ARG A 157 1.24 8.72 -10.91
CA ARG A 157 2.58 8.15 -10.62
C ARG A 157 2.59 6.66 -10.38
N ILE A 158 1.46 6.08 -9.96
CA ILE A 158 1.38 4.66 -9.61
C ILE A 158 0.63 3.87 -10.68
N ILE A 159 -0.52 4.36 -11.13
CA ILE A 159 -1.40 3.64 -12.06
C ILE A 159 -1.00 3.83 -13.54
N SER A 160 -0.34 4.94 -13.87
CA SER A 160 -0.07 5.39 -15.25
C SER A 160 0.77 4.44 -16.14
#